data_AF-P03880-F1
#
_entry.id   AF-P03880-F1
#
_cell.length_a   1.000
_cell.length_b   1.000
_cell.length_c   1.000
_cell.angle_alpha   90.00
_cell.angle_beta   90.00
_cell.angle_gamma   90.00
#
_symmetry.space_group_name_H-M   'P 1'
#
loop_
_entity.id
_entity.type
_entity.pdbx_description
1 polymer ?
#
loop_
_entity_poly.entity_id
_entity_poly.type
_entity_poly.pdbx_seq_one_letter_code
_entity_poly.pdbx_strand_id
1 'polypeptide(L)'
;MRILKSHPLLKIVNSYIIDSPQPANLSYLWNFGSLLALCLGIQIVTGVTLAMHYTPSVSEAFNSVEHIMRDVNNGWLVRYLHSNTASAFFFLVYLHIGRGLYYGSYKTPRTLTWAIGTVILIVMMATAFLGYVLPYGQMSLWGATVITNLMSAIPWIGQDIVEFIWGGLYTDEPQCGDVLLKILLNAGKSPILGFAYDLFFIIVLLIGVKIAMTRGKSAGVRSLHTSEASQRLHAGDLTYAYLVGLFEGDGYFSITKKGKYLTYELGIELSIKDVQLIYKIKKILGIGIVSFRKINEIEMVALRIRDKNHLKSFILPIFEKYPMFSNKQYDYLRFRNALLSGIISLEDLPDYTRSDEPLNSIESIINTSYFSAWLVGFIEAEGCFSVYKLNKDDDYLIASFDIAQRDGDILISAIRKYLSFTTKVYLDKTNCSKLKVTSVRSVENIIKFLQNAPVKLLGNKKLQYLLWLKQLRKISRYSEKIKIPSNY
;
A
#
# COMPACT_ATOMS: atom_id res chain seq x y z
N MET A 1 -8.22 -25.75 1.62
CA MET A 1 -7.12 -24.80 1.32
C MET A 1 -5.82 -25.61 1.27
N ARG A 2 -4.92 -25.43 0.29
CA ARG A 2 -3.64 -26.18 0.26
C ARG A 2 -2.91 -25.99 1.61
N ILE A 3 -2.31 -27.05 2.16
CA ILE A 3 -1.59 -27.03 3.45
C ILE A 3 -0.56 -25.88 3.53
N LEU A 4 0.06 -25.58 2.38
CA LEU A 4 0.98 -24.46 2.19
C LEU A 4 0.40 -23.08 2.54
N LYS A 5 -0.93 -22.89 2.48
CA LYS A 5 -1.60 -21.61 2.77
C LYS A 5 -2.20 -21.57 4.18
N SER A 6 -2.49 -22.71 4.79
CA SER A 6 -3.14 -22.79 6.11
C SER A 6 -2.15 -22.69 7.26
N HIS A 7 -1.00 -23.39 7.18
CA HIS A 7 -0.04 -23.40 8.28
C HIS A 7 0.72 -22.06 8.36
N PRO A 8 0.85 -21.41 9.54
CA PRO A 8 1.49 -20.10 9.67
C PRO A 8 2.91 -20.04 9.09
N LEU A 9 3.74 -21.06 9.35
CA LEU A 9 5.10 -21.14 8.82
C LEU A 9 5.13 -21.41 7.31
N LEU A 10 4.32 -22.36 6.82
CA LEU A 10 4.30 -22.68 5.39
C LEU A 10 3.70 -21.55 4.56
N LYS A 11 2.78 -20.76 5.12
CA LYS A 11 2.21 -19.57 4.50
C LYS A 11 3.29 -18.51 4.22
N ILE A 12 4.27 -18.38 5.11
CA ILE A 12 5.42 -17.49 4.92
C ILE A 12 6.25 -17.99 3.73
N VAL A 13 6.66 -19.26 3.75
CA VAL A 13 7.42 -19.90 2.67
C VAL A 13 6.69 -19.77 1.32
N ASN A 14 5.40 -20.08 1.28
CA ASN A 14 4.56 -19.97 0.10
C ASN A 14 4.53 -18.53 -0.45
N SER A 15 4.51 -17.51 0.41
CA SER A 15 4.49 -16.11 -0.03
C SER A 15 5.81 -15.59 -0.60
N TYR A 16 6.94 -16.25 -0.31
CA TYR A 16 8.25 -15.87 -0.86
C TYR A 16 8.64 -16.68 -2.09
N ILE A 17 8.34 -17.98 -2.08
CA ILE A 17 8.83 -18.92 -3.10
C ILE A 17 7.78 -19.14 -4.21
N ILE A 18 6.51 -19.31 -3.86
CA ILE A 18 5.46 -19.76 -4.80
C ILE A 18 4.60 -18.58 -5.26
N ASP A 19 3.90 -17.93 -4.34
CA ASP A 19 3.01 -16.79 -4.59
C ASP A 19 3.74 -15.46 -4.38
N SER A 20 4.95 -15.34 -4.91
CA SER A 20 5.80 -14.14 -4.78
C SER A 20 5.32 -13.03 -5.72
N PRO A 21 4.95 -11.83 -5.23
CA PRO A 21 4.45 -10.75 -6.08
C PRO A 21 5.61 -10.09 -6.84
N GLN A 22 5.86 -10.58 -8.06
CA GLN A 22 6.91 -10.08 -8.94
C GLN A 22 6.31 -9.51 -10.23
N PRO A 23 6.87 -8.42 -10.80
CA PRO A 23 6.42 -7.90 -12.08
C PRO A 23 6.71 -8.92 -13.19
N ALA A 24 5.91 -8.94 -14.26
CA ALA A 24 6.05 -9.93 -15.32
C ALA A 24 7.31 -9.74 -16.19
N ASN A 25 7.89 -8.54 -16.22
CA ASN A 25 9.00 -8.16 -17.10
C ASN A 25 10.36 -8.12 -16.38
N LEU A 26 10.66 -9.13 -15.55
CA LEU A 26 11.96 -9.23 -14.89
C LEU A 26 13.06 -9.62 -15.87
N SER A 27 14.20 -8.94 -15.79
CA SER A 27 15.42 -9.36 -16.50
C SER A 27 16.06 -10.58 -15.83
N TYR A 28 16.91 -11.30 -16.56
CA TYR A 28 17.64 -12.46 -16.01
C TYR A 28 18.50 -12.12 -14.78
N LEU A 29 18.93 -10.87 -14.64
CA LEU A 29 19.71 -10.39 -13.49
C LEU A 29 18.95 -10.51 -12.15
N TRP A 30 17.62 -10.72 -12.18
CA TRP A 30 16.84 -10.92 -10.96
C TRP A 30 17.01 -12.33 -10.38
N ASN A 31 17.37 -13.32 -11.19
CA ASN A 31 17.55 -14.70 -10.78
C ASN A 31 18.77 -14.92 -9.87
N PHE A 32 19.76 -14.02 -9.93
CA PHE A 32 20.93 -14.09 -9.05
C PHE A 32 20.56 -14.04 -7.57
N GLY A 33 19.51 -13.31 -7.19
CA GLY A 33 19.01 -13.34 -5.80
C GLY A 33 18.49 -14.71 -5.37
N SER A 34 17.83 -15.45 -6.27
CA SER A 34 17.33 -16.79 -5.98
C SER A 34 18.46 -17.83 -5.92
N LEU A 35 19.46 -17.69 -6.78
CA LEU A 35 20.65 -18.55 -6.75
C LEU A 35 21.44 -18.41 -5.44
N LEU A 36 21.47 -17.20 -4.84
CA LEU A 36 22.04 -17.02 -3.50
C LEU A 36 21.33 -17.84 -2.43
N ALA A 37 19.99 -17.93 -2.47
CA ALA A 37 19.24 -18.76 -1.52
C ALA A 37 19.58 -20.26 -1.68
N LEU A 38 19.77 -20.73 -2.92
CA LEU A 38 20.23 -22.10 -3.19
C LEU A 38 21.64 -22.33 -2.63
N CYS A 39 22.59 -21.43 -2.91
CA CYS A 39 23.94 -21.51 -2.37
C CYS A 39 23.94 -21.54 -0.83
N LEU A 40 23.12 -20.71 -0.18
CA LEU A 40 22.99 -20.69 1.27
C LEU A 40 22.50 -22.05 1.81
N GLY A 41 21.51 -22.67 1.17
CA GLY A 41 21.04 -24.00 1.55
C GLY A 41 22.15 -25.06 1.46
N ILE A 42 22.90 -25.05 0.35
CA ILE A 42 24.05 -25.95 0.17
C ILE A 42 25.13 -25.67 1.23
N GLN A 43 25.44 -24.40 1.52
CA GLN A 43 26.41 -24.00 2.55
C GLN A 43 26.01 -24.52 3.94
N ILE A 44 24.74 -24.41 4.32
CA ILE A 44 24.25 -24.91 5.61
C ILE A 44 24.39 -26.42 5.69
N VAL A 45 23.90 -27.15 4.69
CA VAL A 45 23.95 -28.63 4.69
C VAL A 45 25.40 -29.12 4.73
N THR A 46 26.24 -28.61 3.83
CA THR A 46 27.65 -29.03 3.77
C THR A 46 28.44 -28.58 4.98
N GLY A 47 28.21 -27.37 5.50
CA GLY A 47 28.90 -26.84 6.67
C GLY A 47 28.58 -27.61 7.94
N VAL A 48 27.30 -27.95 8.17
CA VAL A 48 26.88 -28.79 9.30
C VAL A 48 27.52 -30.18 9.20
N THR A 49 27.52 -30.80 8.03
CA THR A 49 28.16 -32.11 7.83
C THR A 49 29.67 -32.05 8.11
N LEU A 50 30.37 -31.00 7.67
CA LEU A 50 31.80 -30.84 7.97
C LEU A 50 32.04 -30.59 9.47
N ALA A 51 31.20 -29.80 10.11
CA ALA A 51 31.31 -29.49 11.54
C ALA A 51 31.17 -30.74 12.43
N MET A 52 30.43 -31.77 11.99
CA MET A 52 30.33 -33.04 12.73
C MET A 52 31.65 -33.81 12.83
N HIS A 53 32.60 -33.56 11.92
CA HIS A 53 33.90 -34.25 11.87
C HIS A 53 35.08 -33.35 12.25
N TYR A 54 34.88 -32.03 12.23
CA TYR A 54 35.93 -31.05 12.50
C TYR A 54 36.21 -30.91 14.00
N THR A 55 37.49 -30.86 14.37
CA THR A 55 37.91 -30.63 15.77
C THR A 55 38.54 -29.24 15.93
N PRO A 56 37.93 -28.35 16.74
CA PRO A 56 38.44 -26.99 16.94
C PRO A 56 39.58 -26.97 17.98
N SER A 57 40.75 -27.47 17.62
CA SER A 57 41.98 -27.36 18.42
C SER A 57 43.13 -26.93 17.53
N VAL A 58 44.04 -26.10 18.02
CA VAL A 58 45.24 -25.68 17.28
C VAL A 58 46.05 -26.88 16.79
N SER A 59 46.17 -27.92 17.63
CA SER A 59 46.92 -29.14 17.33
C SER A 59 46.19 -30.08 16.37
N GLU A 60 44.85 -30.16 16.45
CA GLU A 60 44.05 -31.16 15.73
C GLU A 60 43.26 -30.61 14.56
N ALA A 61 43.16 -29.28 14.39
CA ALA A 61 42.34 -28.67 13.34
C ALA A 61 42.76 -29.17 11.96
N PHE A 62 44.06 -29.15 11.67
CA PHE A 62 44.61 -29.63 10.41
C PHE A 62 44.39 -31.15 10.24
N ASN A 63 44.66 -31.95 11.27
CA ASN A 63 44.46 -33.40 11.26
C ASN A 63 42.99 -33.77 11.05
N SER A 64 42.05 -33.06 11.67
CA SER A 64 40.61 -33.31 11.51
C SER A 64 40.13 -32.99 10.08
N VAL A 65 40.76 -32.01 9.44
CA VAL A 65 40.54 -31.73 8.02
C VAL A 65 41.08 -32.85 7.13
N GLU A 66 42.27 -33.38 7.43
CA GLU A 66 42.84 -34.52 6.71
C GLU A 66 41.97 -35.77 6.85
N HIS A 67 41.45 -36.02 8.06
CA HIS A 67 40.48 -37.07 8.36
C HIS A 67 39.20 -36.95 7.50
N ILE A 68 38.62 -35.75 7.39
CA ILE A 68 37.48 -35.48 6.50
C ILE A 68 37.83 -35.80 5.03
N MET A 69 39.04 -35.47 4.61
CA MET A 69 39.46 -35.66 3.22
C MET A 69 39.74 -37.13 2.86
N ARG A 70 40.24 -37.92 3.82
CA ARG A 70 40.76 -39.28 3.55
C ARG A 70 39.90 -40.40 4.11
N ASP A 71 39.36 -40.23 5.31
CA ASP A 71 38.72 -41.33 6.05
C ASP A 71 37.18 -41.25 6.02
N VAL A 72 36.61 -40.05 5.89
CA VAL A 72 35.17 -39.86 5.80
C VAL A 72 34.68 -40.16 4.39
N ASN A 73 33.70 -41.06 4.27
CA ASN A 73 33.08 -41.41 2.99
C ASN A 73 32.55 -40.15 2.26
N ASN A 74 33.11 -39.87 1.08
CA ASN A 74 32.83 -38.66 0.29
C ASN A 74 33.10 -37.33 1.02
N GLY A 75 33.85 -37.32 2.12
CA GLY A 75 34.16 -36.09 2.86
C GLY A 75 34.96 -35.10 2.01
N TRP A 76 35.83 -35.60 1.12
CA TRP A 76 36.49 -34.79 0.09
C TRP A 76 35.51 -34.04 -0.81
N LEU A 77 34.44 -34.71 -1.25
CA LEU A 77 33.41 -34.13 -2.11
C LEU A 77 32.62 -33.07 -1.36
N VAL A 78 32.21 -33.35 -0.11
CA VAL A 78 31.48 -32.40 0.74
C VAL A 78 32.32 -31.14 0.99
N ARG A 79 33.61 -31.31 1.28
CA ARG A 79 34.53 -30.17 1.49
C ARG A 79 34.70 -29.34 0.24
N TYR A 80 34.94 -29.96 -0.92
CA TYR A 80 35.05 -29.21 -2.17
C TYR A 80 33.73 -28.55 -2.57
N LEU A 81 32.59 -29.19 -2.33
CA LEU A 81 31.29 -28.58 -2.56
C LEU A 81 31.09 -27.36 -1.66
N HIS A 82 31.48 -27.46 -0.38
CA HIS A 82 31.42 -26.35 0.57
C HIS A 82 32.31 -25.18 0.14
N SER A 83 33.59 -25.42 -0.17
CA SER A 83 34.52 -24.35 -0.55
C SER A 83 34.17 -23.70 -1.90
N ASN A 84 33.83 -24.51 -2.91
CA ASN A 84 33.44 -23.98 -4.22
C ASN A 84 32.11 -23.22 -4.15
N THR A 85 31.14 -23.71 -3.37
CA THR A 85 29.87 -23.00 -3.20
C THR A 85 30.06 -21.70 -2.42
N ALA A 86 31.02 -21.63 -1.49
CA ALA A 86 31.33 -20.39 -0.78
C ALA A 86 31.88 -19.34 -1.76
N SER A 87 32.82 -19.70 -2.63
CA SER A 87 33.32 -18.82 -3.70
C SER A 87 32.21 -18.39 -4.66
N ALA A 88 31.35 -19.33 -5.08
CA ALA A 88 30.20 -19.02 -5.94
C ALA A 88 29.20 -18.08 -5.25
N PHE A 89 29.02 -18.20 -3.93
CA PHE A 89 28.14 -17.34 -3.15
C PHE A 89 28.61 -15.88 -3.21
N PHE A 90 29.91 -15.61 -2.99
CA PHE A 90 30.47 -14.26 -3.15
C PHE A 90 30.35 -13.72 -4.57
N PHE A 91 30.66 -14.54 -5.57
CA PHE A 91 30.52 -14.15 -6.97
C PHE A 91 29.08 -13.69 -7.30
N LEU A 92 28.09 -14.48 -6.87
CA LEU A 92 26.68 -14.15 -7.07
C LEU A 92 26.23 -12.93 -6.25
N VAL A 93 26.77 -12.73 -5.05
CA VAL A 93 26.47 -11.55 -4.24
C VAL A 93 26.99 -10.29 -4.93
N TYR A 94 28.20 -10.31 -5.49
CA TYR A 94 28.72 -9.17 -6.25
C TYR A 94 27.87 -8.83 -7.47
N LEU A 95 27.42 -9.84 -8.24
CA LEU A 95 26.46 -9.62 -9.34
C LEU A 95 25.12 -9.06 -8.84
N HIS A 96 24.62 -9.55 -7.71
CA HIS A 96 23.38 -9.08 -7.11
C HIS A 96 23.46 -7.61 -6.68
N ILE A 97 24.56 -7.22 -6.04
CA ILE A 97 24.86 -5.85 -5.63
C ILE A 97 25.04 -4.95 -6.85
N GLY A 98 25.83 -5.38 -7.84
CA GLY A 98 26.06 -4.62 -9.09
C GLY A 98 24.75 -4.33 -9.83
N ARG A 99 23.87 -5.33 -9.92
CA ARG A 99 22.50 -5.14 -10.42
C ARG A 99 21.70 -4.16 -9.56
N GLY A 100 21.84 -4.23 -8.24
CA GLY A 100 21.17 -3.34 -7.29
C GLY A 100 21.59 -1.88 -7.50
N LEU A 101 22.87 -1.64 -7.73
CA LEU A 101 23.42 -0.33 -8.07
C LEU A 101 22.93 0.14 -9.45
N TYR A 102 22.98 -0.73 -10.47
CA TYR A 102 22.59 -0.41 -11.85
C TYR A 102 21.13 0.04 -11.97
N TYR A 103 20.19 -0.65 -11.30
CA TYR A 103 18.78 -0.27 -11.31
C TYR A 103 18.40 0.72 -10.20
N GLY A 104 19.36 1.28 -9.45
CA GLY A 104 19.07 2.22 -8.38
C GLY A 104 18.24 1.64 -7.23
N SER A 105 18.38 0.35 -6.96
CA SER A 105 17.61 -0.39 -5.93
C SER A 105 17.86 0.09 -4.50
N TYR A 106 18.94 0.85 -4.28
CA TYR A 106 19.25 1.49 -3.00
C TYR A 106 18.38 2.74 -2.70
N LYS A 107 17.65 3.26 -3.69
CA LYS A 107 16.77 4.43 -3.54
C LYS A 107 15.45 4.07 -2.85
N THR A 108 14.79 5.10 -2.31
CA THR A 108 13.45 4.99 -1.70
C THR A 108 12.46 4.33 -2.69
N PRO A 109 11.60 3.39 -2.26
CA PRO A 109 11.29 2.99 -0.89
C PRO A 109 12.14 1.81 -0.36
N ARG A 110 13.24 1.44 -1.02
CA ARG A 110 14.03 0.23 -0.73
C ARG A 110 15.33 0.48 0.05
N THR A 111 15.52 1.69 0.57
CA THR A 111 16.74 2.06 1.32
C THR A 111 16.99 1.18 2.54
N LEU A 112 15.96 0.83 3.31
CA LEU A 112 16.12 -0.07 4.47
C LEU A 112 16.55 -1.49 4.05
N THR A 113 15.96 -2.04 2.99
CA THR A 113 16.36 -3.36 2.47
C THR A 113 17.78 -3.36 1.95
N TRP A 114 18.22 -2.25 1.36
CA TRP A 114 19.61 -2.07 0.94
C TRP A 114 20.57 -2.02 2.14
N ALA A 115 20.27 -1.20 3.15
CA ALA A 115 21.09 -1.11 4.36
C ALA A 115 21.22 -2.48 5.07
N ILE A 116 20.13 -3.22 5.16
CA ILE A 116 20.14 -4.60 5.68
C ILE A 116 21.05 -5.50 4.83
N GLY A 117 20.93 -5.43 3.51
CA GLY A 117 21.80 -6.17 2.59
C GLY A 117 23.28 -5.84 2.79
N THR A 118 23.63 -4.58 3.01
CA THR A 118 25.01 -4.15 3.30
C THR A 118 25.52 -4.72 4.63
N VAL A 119 24.70 -4.73 5.68
CA VAL A 119 25.08 -5.37 6.95
C VAL A 119 25.31 -6.87 6.77
N ILE A 120 24.41 -7.55 6.04
CA ILE A 120 24.55 -8.98 5.73
C ILE A 120 25.84 -9.26 4.94
N LEU A 121 26.21 -8.39 4.00
CA LEU A 121 27.46 -8.51 3.25
C LEU A 121 28.68 -8.48 4.17
N ILE A 122 28.74 -7.55 5.12
CA ILE A 122 29.87 -7.42 6.06
C ILE A 122 29.95 -8.66 6.96
N VAL A 123 28.80 -9.10 7.51
CA VAL A 123 28.73 -10.32 8.33
C VAL A 123 29.16 -11.54 7.52
N MET A 124 28.71 -11.67 6.27
CA MET A 124 29.08 -12.77 5.38
C MET A 124 30.59 -12.79 5.08
N MET A 125 31.20 -11.63 4.84
CA MET A 125 32.66 -11.52 4.66
C MET A 125 33.41 -11.99 5.91
N ALA A 126 32.96 -11.58 7.10
CA ALA A 126 33.55 -12.04 8.35
C ALA A 126 33.40 -13.56 8.53
N THR A 127 32.21 -14.11 8.28
CA THR A 127 31.96 -15.57 8.35
C THR A 127 32.84 -16.35 7.38
N ALA A 128 33.04 -15.86 6.16
CA ALA A 128 33.88 -16.52 5.17
C ALA A 128 35.36 -16.50 5.56
N PHE A 129 35.82 -15.39 6.14
CA PHE A 129 37.16 -15.30 6.69
C PHE A 129 37.36 -16.27 7.86
N LEU A 130 36.42 -16.33 8.80
CA LEU A 130 36.42 -17.34 9.88
C LEU A 130 36.52 -18.76 9.30
N GLY A 131 35.74 -19.05 8.26
CA GLY A 131 35.78 -20.31 7.53
C GLY A 131 37.15 -20.64 6.93
N TYR A 132 37.84 -19.63 6.39
CA TYR A 132 39.17 -19.77 5.81
C TYR A 132 40.25 -20.11 6.85
N VAL A 133 40.06 -19.67 8.10
CA VAL A 133 41.03 -19.91 9.19
C VAL A 133 40.88 -21.31 9.79
N LEU A 134 39.71 -21.95 9.70
CA LEU A 134 39.41 -23.25 10.33
C LEU A 134 40.45 -24.37 10.05
N PRO A 135 40.93 -24.62 8.81
CA PRO A 135 41.91 -25.69 8.57
C PRO A 135 43.24 -25.51 9.29
N TYR A 136 43.55 -24.27 9.69
CA TYR A 136 44.71 -23.89 10.48
C TYR A 136 46.06 -24.44 9.97
N GLY A 137 46.29 -24.30 8.66
CA GLY A 137 47.61 -24.51 8.05
C GLY A 137 48.34 -23.20 7.78
N GLN A 138 49.53 -23.30 7.15
CA GLN A 138 50.36 -22.14 6.78
C GLN A 138 49.58 -21.06 6.03
N MET A 139 48.72 -21.44 5.09
CA MET A 139 47.89 -20.50 4.31
C MET A 139 46.84 -19.77 5.16
N SER A 140 46.20 -20.51 6.08
CA SER A 140 45.20 -19.94 7.01
C SER A 140 45.85 -18.94 7.97
N LEU A 141 47.03 -19.26 8.49
CA LEU A 141 47.80 -18.39 9.38
C LEU A 141 48.17 -17.07 8.69
N TRP A 142 48.82 -17.13 7.52
CA TRP A 142 49.19 -15.92 6.78
C TRP A 142 47.96 -15.10 6.36
N GLY A 143 46.88 -15.76 5.94
CA GLY A 143 45.62 -15.07 5.64
C GLY A 143 45.05 -14.34 6.85
N ALA A 144 45.09 -14.97 8.03
CA ALA A 144 44.66 -14.34 9.28
C ALA A 144 45.52 -13.13 9.63
N THR A 145 46.85 -13.26 9.52
CA THR A 145 47.82 -12.18 9.76
C THR A 145 47.58 -10.99 8.84
N VAL A 146 47.44 -11.20 7.53
CA VAL A 146 47.22 -10.10 6.58
C VAL A 146 45.91 -9.36 6.86
N ILE A 147 44.80 -10.09 7.08
CA ILE A 147 43.47 -9.47 7.24
C ILE A 147 43.33 -8.73 8.56
N THR A 148 43.81 -9.31 9.67
CA THR A 148 43.77 -8.65 10.98
C THR A 148 44.68 -7.43 11.01
N ASN A 149 45.86 -7.51 10.39
CA ASN A 149 46.79 -6.37 10.29
C ASN A 149 46.22 -5.20 9.48
N LEU A 150 45.16 -5.36 8.68
CA LEU A 150 44.47 -4.21 8.06
C LEU A 150 43.90 -3.25 9.13
N MET A 151 43.57 -3.75 10.33
CA MET A 151 43.09 -2.90 11.43
C MET A 151 44.19 -1.95 11.95
N SER A 152 45.47 -2.28 11.75
CA SER A 152 46.59 -1.40 12.13
C SER A 152 46.59 -0.07 11.37
N ALA A 153 45.85 0.04 10.26
CA ALA A 153 45.70 1.26 9.50
C ALA A 153 44.85 2.33 10.23
N ILE A 154 44.12 1.96 11.28
CA ILE A 154 43.33 2.91 12.07
C ILE A 154 44.28 3.76 12.94
N PRO A 155 44.26 5.10 12.80
CA PRO A 155 45.10 5.96 13.63
C PRO A 155 44.82 5.78 15.12
N TRP A 156 45.87 5.93 15.93
CA TRP A 156 45.88 5.90 17.40
C TRP A 156 45.62 4.54 18.06
N ILE A 157 44.64 3.77 17.61
CA ILE A 157 44.20 2.52 18.27
C ILE A 157 44.41 1.26 17.42
N GLY A 158 44.89 1.39 16.18
CA GLY A 158 44.96 0.27 15.25
C GLY A 158 45.86 -0.87 15.71
N GLN A 159 47.04 -0.57 16.24
CA GLN A 159 47.96 -1.58 16.77
C GLN A 159 47.39 -2.24 18.02
N ASP A 160 46.82 -1.47 18.95
CA ASP A 160 46.16 -2.00 20.16
C ASP A 160 45.03 -2.97 19.80
N ILE A 161 44.26 -2.68 18.75
CA ILE A 161 43.21 -3.58 18.24
C ILE A 161 43.82 -4.87 17.69
N VAL A 162 44.91 -4.79 16.92
CA VAL A 162 45.59 -5.98 16.38
C VAL A 162 46.14 -6.82 17.53
N GLU A 163 46.83 -6.22 18.49
CA GLU A 163 47.37 -6.91 19.65
C GLU A 163 46.25 -7.52 20.51
N PHE A 164 45.17 -6.79 20.75
CA PHE A 164 43.99 -7.31 21.44
C PHE A 164 43.38 -8.51 20.72
N ILE A 165 43.30 -8.44 19.39
CA ILE A 165 42.82 -9.54 18.55
C ILE A 165 43.74 -10.75 18.73
N TRP A 166 45.03 -10.65 18.44
CA TRP A 166 45.96 -11.79 18.56
C TRP A 166 46.14 -12.28 19.99
N GLY A 167 45.73 -11.50 20.99
CA GLY A 167 45.91 -11.83 22.40
C GLY A 167 47.29 -11.40 22.84
N GLY A 168 47.43 -10.11 23.11
CA GLY A 168 48.62 -9.53 23.72
C GLY A 168 48.94 -10.20 25.06
N LEU A 169 50.08 -10.86 25.11
CA LEU A 169 51.25 -10.49 25.93
C LEU A 169 52.31 -11.55 25.63
N TYR A 170 53.51 -11.09 25.34
CA TYR A 170 54.73 -11.87 25.18
C TYR A 170 55.12 -12.59 26.48
N THR A 171 54.28 -13.50 26.97
CA THR A 171 54.70 -14.52 27.92
C THR A 171 55.24 -15.66 27.07
N ASP A 172 56.53 -15.97 27.23
CA ASP A 172 57.37 -16.90 26.46
C ASP A 172 56.87 -18.36 26.34
N GLU A 173 55.60 -18.63 26.66
CA GLU A 173 54.96 -19.92 26.52
C GLU A 173 54.10 -19.97 25.25
N PRO A 174 54.43 -20.81 24.24
CA PRO A 174 53.62 -20.98 23.03
C PRO A 174 52.24 -21.62 23.27
N GLN A 175 51.81 -21.79 24.52
CA GLN A 175 50.53 -22.39 24.90
C GLN A 175 49.40 -21.35 25.11
N CYS A 176 49.73 -20.07 25.27
CA CYS A 176 48.75 -19.03 25.63
C CYS A 176 48.50 -17.96 24.55
N GLY A 177 49.33 -17.89 23.51
CA GLY A 177 49.45 -16.71 22.65
C GLY A 177 48.43 -16.55 21.51
N ASP A 178 47.19 -17.05 21.62
CA ASP A 178 46.27 -16.85 20.50
C ASP A 178 44.81 -16.85 20.93
N VAL A 179 44.39 -15.76 21.59
CA VAL A 179 43.02 -15.56 22.09
C VAL A 179 42.04 -15.51 20.92
N LEU A 180 42.38 -14.80 19.83
CA LEU A 180 41.61 -14.88 18.60
C LEU A 180 41.61 -16.30 18.07
N LEU A 181 42.73 -17.02 18.01
CA LEU A 181 42.69 -18.38 17.47
C LEU A 181 41.87 -19.33 18.33
N LYS A 182 41.93 -19.23 19.65
CA LYS A 182 41.00 -19.93 20.54
C LYS A 182 39.58 -19.48 20.25
N ILE A 183 39.29 -18.20 20.03
CA ILE A 183 37.97 -17.70 19.66
C ILE A 183 37.53 -18.13 18.26
N LEU A 184 38.44 -18.28 17.28
CA LEU A 184 38.19 -18.62 15.87
C LEU A 184 38.06 -20.12 15.68
N LEU A 185 38.97 -20.90 16.27
CA LEU A 185 38.89 -22.35 16.31
C LEU A 185 37.76 -22.78 17.23
N ASN A 186 37.78 -22.37 18.51
CA ASN A 186 36.62 -22.61 19.39
C ASN A 186 35.40 -21.81 18.95
N ALA A 187 35.43 -20.98 17.89
CA ALA A 187 34.18 -20.43 17.36
C ALA A 187 33.22 -21.60 17.09
N GLY A 188 33.71 -22.71 16.53
CA GLY A 188 32.92 -23.92 16.31
C GLY A 188 32.33 -24.57 17.58
N LYS A 189 32.90 -24.34 18.77
CA LYS A 189 32.37 -24.83 20.06
C LYS A 189 31.68 -23.76 20.89
N SER A 190 32.00 -22.50 20.66
CA SER A 190 31.58 -21.40 21.50
C SER A 190 30.08 -21.18 21.27
N PRO A 191 29.30 -21.03 22.35
CA PRO A 191 27.95 -20.51 22.22
C PRO A 191 27.93 -19.12 21.58
N ILE A 192 29.07 -18.47 21.28
CA ILE A 192 29.15 -17.23 20.52
C ILE A 192 28.98 -17.46 19.01
N LEU A 193 29.40 -18.59 18.44
CA LEU A 193 29.02 -18.93 17.06
C LEU A 193 27.65 -19.59 17.01
N GLY A 194 27.26 -20.32 18.06
CA GLY A 194 25.85 -20.61 18.32
C GLY A 194 25.04 -19.30 18.31
N PHE A 195 25.54 -18.26 18.98
CA PHE A 195 24.95 -16.92 19.01
C PHE A 195 25.12 -16.18 17.69
N ALA A 196 26.16 -16.40 16.88
CA ALA A 196 26.31 -15.74 15.59
C ALA A 196 25.39 -16.38 14.54
N TYR A 197 25.23 -17.72 14.58
CA TYR A 197 24.22 -18.46 13.83
C TYR A 197 22.82 -18.12 14.33
N ASP A 198 22.59 -18.06 15.64
CA ASP A 198 21.32 -17.69 16.26
C ASP A 198 21.03 -16.21 16.00
N LEU A 199 22.01 -15.31 16.04
CA LEU A 199 21.86 -13.89 15.72
C LEU A 199 21.63 -13.72 14.22
N PHE A 200 22.29 -14.49 13.36
CA PHE A 200 21.99 -14.54 11.93
C PHE A 200 20.58 -15.08 11.69
N PHE A 201 20.17 -16.14 12.40
CA PHE A 201 18.83 -16.72 12.30
C PHE A 201 17.78 -15.77 12.87
N ILE A 202 18.07 -15.06 13.97
CA ILE A 202 17.23 -14.04 14.60
C ILE A 202 17.17 -12.81 13.71
N ILE A 203 18.25 -12.38 13.07
CA ILE A 203 18.23 -11.27 12.11
C ILE A 203 17.43 -11.68 10.88
N VAL A 204 17.63 -12.88 10.33
CA VAL A 204 16.84 -13.41 9.20
C VAL A 204 15.37 -13.60 9.59
N LEU A 205 15.07 -14.01 10.82
CA LEU A 205 13.71 -14.17 11.35
C LEU A 205 13.06 -12.80 11.63
N LEU A 206 13.77 -11.87 12.27
CA LEU A 206 13.35 -10.48 12.49
C LEU A 206 13.16 -9.77 11.15
N ILE A 207 13.96 -10.07 10.14
CA ILE A 207 13.77 -9.59 8.77
C ILE A 207 12.60 -10.30 8.11
N GLY A 208 12.38 -11.60 8.30
CA GLY A 208 11.17 -12.29 7.85
C GLY A 208 9.90 -11.66 8.45
N VAL A 209 9.96 -11.32 9.74
CA VAL A 209 8.93 -10.60 10.50
C VAL A 209 8.80 -9.15 10.02
N LYS A 210 9.89 -8.45 9.71
CA LYS A 210 9.83 -7.06 9.22
C LYS A 210 9.51 -6.98 7.73
N ILE A 211 9.79 -8.00 6.94
CA ILE A 211 9.25 -8.13 5.60
C ILE A 211 7.77 -8.49 5.67
N ALA A 212 7.31 -9.22 6.70
CA ALA A 212 5.88 -9.26 7.04
C ALA A 212 5.34 -7.86 7.37
N MET A 213 6.14 -6.96 7.95
CA MET A 213 5.79 -5.52 8.03
C MET A 213 5.92 -4.77 6.68
N THR A 214 6.80 -5.19 5.75
CA THR A 214 6.83 -4.65 4.38
C THR A 214 5.83 -5.29 3.41
N ARG A 215 5.04 -6.30 3.82
CA ARG A 215 3.70 -6.51 3.23
C ARG A 215 2.80 -5.29 3.47
N GLY A 216 3.24 -4.37 4.33
CA GLY A 216 2.77 -3.01 4.37
C GLY A 216 3.22 -2.12 3.22
N LYS A 217 4.25 -2.39 2.39
CA LYS A 217 4.81 -1.44 1.39
C LYS A 217 4.01 -1.22 0.10
N SER A 218 2.80 -1.80 -0.02
CA SER A 218 1.77 -1.07 -0.79
C SER A 218 1.57 0.35 -0.20
N ALA A 219 1.92 0.56 1.07
CA ALA A 219 2.03 1.83 1.76
C ALA A 219 3.08 2.77 1.21
N GLY A 220 4.14 2.38 0.48
CA GLY A 220 5.10 3.37 -0.05
C GLY A 220 4.49 4.16 -1.21
N VAL A 221 3.88 3.44 -2.15
CA VAL A 221 3.13 4.04 -3.26
C VAL A 221 1.82 4.66 -2.76
N ARG A 222 1.12 4.00 -1.83
CA ARG A 222 -0.06 4.59 -1.17
C ARG A 222 0.30 5.81 -0.31
N SER A 223 1.46 5.86 0.37
CA SER A 223 1.88 7.02 1.18
C SER A 223 2.21 8.19 0.29
N LEU A 224 2.86 7.95 -0.85
CA LEU A 224 3.09 9.00 -1.85
C LEU A 224 1.75 9.53 -2.39
N HIS A 225 0.86 8.64 -2.84
CA HIS A 225 -0.45 9.06 -3.35
C HIS A 225 -1.32 9.76 -2.30
N THR A 226 -1.27 9.33 -1.04
CA THR A 226 -1.99 9.99 0.05
C THR A 226 -1.37 11.32 0.43
N SER A 227 -0.04 11.45 0.38
CA SER A 227 0.64 12.73 0.55
C SER A 227 0.27 13.71 -0.57
N GLU A 228 0.30 13.28 -1.83
CA GLU A 228 -0.14 14.09 -2.98
C GLU A 228 -1.62 14.50 -2.85
N ALA A 229 -2.48 13.55 -2.47
CA ALA A 229 -3.90 13.81 -2.26
C ALA A 229 -4.12 14.80 -1.09
N SER A 230 -3.38 14.66 0.00
CA SER A 230 -3.41 15.60 1.13
C SER A 230 -2.96 17.00 0.71
N GLN A 231 -1.87 17.12 -0.06
CA GLN A 231 -1.40 18.39 -0.60
C GLN A 231 -2.45 19.07 -1.48
N ARG A 232 -3.14 18.32 -2.37
CA ARG A 232 -4.23 18.86 -3.20
C ARG A 232 -5.40 19.34 -2.34
N LEU A 233 -5.78 18.58 -1.32
CA LEU A 233 -6.82 18.99 -0.39
C LEU A 233 -6.45 20.30 0.32
N HIS A 234 -5.23 20.39 0.86
CA HIS A 234 -4.74 21.61 1.51
C HIS A 234 -4.69 22.80 0.55
N ALA A 235 -4.29 22.58 -0.71
CA ALA A 235 -4.31 23.59 -1.76
C ALA A 235 -5.71 24.07 -2.17
N GLY A 236 -6.78 23.45 -1.67
CA GLY A 236 -8.16 23.86 -1.98
C GLY A 236 -8.69 23.29 -3.30
N ASP A 237 -8.17 22.14 -3.73
CA ASP A 237 -8.68 21.46 -4.92
C ASP A 237 -10.18 21.14 -4.76
N LEU A 238 -10.99 21.70 -5.67
CA LEU A 238 -12.43 21.56 -5.70
C LEU A 238 -12.88 20.15 -6.10
N THR A 239 -11.97 19.29 -6.55
CA THR A 239 -12.24 17.85 -6.76
C THR A 239 -12.71 17.17 -5.47
N TYR A 240 -12.26 17.62 -4.30
CA TYR A 240 -12.73 17.08 -3.02
C TYR A 240 -14.14 17.54 -2.67
N ALA A 241 -14.54 18.75 -3.05
CA ALA A 241 -15.93 19.20 -2.93
C ALA A 241 -16.85 18.38 -3.85
N TYR A 242 -16.40 18.06 -5.07
CA TYR A 242 -17.07 17.09 -5.95
C TYR A 242 -17.22 15.72 -5.28
N LEU A 243 -16.17 15.21 -4.62
CA LEU A 243 -16.28 13.94 -3.91
C LEU A 243 -17.32 14.02 -2.78
N VAL A 244 -17.35 15.10 -2.00
CA VAL A 244 -18.37 15.28 -0.96
C VAL A 244 -19.77 15.24 -1.56
N GLY A 245 -20.04 15.95 -2.66
CA GLY A 245 -21.36 15.89 -3.32
C GLY A 245 -21.73 14.50 -3.82
N LEU A 246 -20.77 13.75 -4.35
CA LEU A 246 -20.97 12.37 -4.80
C LEU A 246 -21.26 11.42 -3.61
N PHE A 247 -20.50 11.53 -2.52
CA PHE A 247 -20.74 10.74 -1.30
C PHE A 247 -22.02 11.17 -0.58
N GLU A 248 -22.46 12.41 -0.72
CA GLU A 248 -23.71 12.88 -0.17
C GLU A 248 -24.93 12.32 -0.93
N GLY A 249 -24.81 12.05 -2.23
CA GLY A 249 -25.82 11.28 -2.97
C GLY A 249 -25.77 9.78 -2.64
N ASP A 250 -24.74 9.09 -3.11
CA ASP A 250 -24.66 7.61 -3.09
C ASP A 250 -23.81 7.01 -1.96
N GLY A 251 -23.10 7.85 -1.21
CA GLY A 251 -22.22 7.42 -0.12
C GLY A 251 -22.92 7.27 1.23
N TYR A 252 -22.20 6.63 2.16
CA TYR A 252 -22.64 6.40 3.53
C TYR A 252 -21.49 6.45 4.55
N PHE A 253 -21.81 6.90 5.76
CA PHE A 253 -21.00 6.71 6.95
C PHE A 253 -21.65 5.61 7.81
N SER A 254 -20.85 4.67 8.29
CA SER A 254 -21.37 3.55 9.09
C SER A 254 -20.47 3.25 10.28
N ILE A 255 -21.12 2.99 11.41
CA ILE A 255 -20.52 2.43 12.62
C ILE A 255 -21.18 1.07 12.82
N THR A 256 -20.47 0.00 12.53
CA THR A 256 -21.03 -1.36 12.52
C THR A 256 -20.37 -2.20 13.61
N LYS A 257 -21.18 -2.91 14.41
CA LYS A 257 -20.68 -3.87 15.40
C LYS A 257 -20.14 -5.13 14.73
N LYS A 258 -18.94 -5.54 15.11
CA LYS A 258 -18.29 -6.80 14.72
C LYS A 258 -17.81 -7.53 15.99
N GLY A 259 -18.65 -8.42 16.50
CA GLY A 259 -18.42 -9.04 17.81
C GLY A 259 -18.54 -8.01 18.93
N LYS A 260 -17.51 -7.88 19.78
CA LYS A 260 -17.44 -6.85 20.83
C LYS A 260 -16.98 -5.48 20.32
N TYR A 261 -16.43 -5.40 19.10
CA TYR A 261 -15.77 -4.18 18.60
C TYR A 261 -16.60 -3.45 17.55
N LEU A 262 -16.44 -2.13 17.46
CA LEU A 262 -16.99 -1.30 16.40
C LEU A 262 -16.04 -1.17 15.21
N THR A 263 -16.63 -1.17 14.02
CA THR A 263 -15.96 -0.88 12.76
C THR A 263 -16.52 0.42 12.19
N TYR A 264 -15.62 1.37 11.92
CA TYR A 264 -15.94 2.62 11.26
C TYR A 264 -15.67 2.47 9.77
N GLU A 265 -16.63 2.86 8.94
CA GLU A 265 -16.49 2.78 7.50
C GLU A 265 -17.16 3.97 6.81
N LEU A 266 -16.40 4.64 5.95
CA LEU A 266 -16.93 5.45 4.85
C LEU A 266 -16.99 4.56 3.61
N GLY A 267 -18.13 4.54 2.93
CA GLY A 267 -18.32 3.74 1.73
C GLY A 267 -19.17 4.41 0.67
N ILE A 268 -19.00 3.96 -0.56
CA ILE A 268 -19.89 4.23 -1.70
C ILE A 268 -20.01 2.94 -2.50
N GLU A 269 -21.23 2.57 -2.87
CA GLU A 269 -21.55 1.32 -3.57
C GLU A 269 -22.42 1.62 -4.79
N LEU A 270 -21.89 1.32 -5.98
CA LEU A 270 -22.49 1.66 -7.27
C LEU A 270 -22.64 0.42 -8.16
N SER A 271 -23.41 0.53 -9.24
CA SER A 271 -23.47 -0.52 -10.27
C SER A 271 -22.09 -0.75 -10.89
N ILE A 272 -21.81 -1.98 -11.35
CA ILE A 272 -20.57 -2.31 -12.07
C ILE A 272 -20.32 -1.40 -13.28
N LYS A 273 -21.37 -0.81 -13.87
CA LYS A 273 -21.25 0.19 -14.95
C LYS A 273 -20.38 1.39 -14.55
N ASP A 274 -20.32 1.71 -13.26
CA ASP A 274 -19.54 2.81 -12.68
C ASP A 274 -18.20 2.36 -12.09
N VAL A 275 -17.70 1.17 -12.44
CA VAL A 275 -16.40 0.67 -11.97
C VAL A 275 -15.25 1.64 -12.23
N GLN A 276 -15.26 2.33 -13.38
CA GLN A 276 -14.25 3.32 -13.70
C GLN A 276 -14.32 4.54 -12.77
N LEU A 277 -15.53 4.97 -12.38
CA LEU A 277 -15.73 6.05 -11.42
C LEU A 277 -15.13 5.67 -10.07
N ILE A 278 -15.40 4.46 -9.58
CA ILE A 278 -14.83 3.95 -8.32
C ILE A 278 -13.29 3.97 -8.34
N TYR A 279 -12.65 3.51 -9.41
CA TYR A 279 -11.19 3.57 -9.51
C TYR A 279 -10.65 5.00 -9.64
N LYS A 280 -11.39 5.93 -10.26
CA LYS A 280 -11.04 7.35 -10.28
C LYS A 280 -11.13 7.97 -8.88
N ILE A 281 -12.20 7.69 -8.12
CA ILE A 281 -12.34 8.15 -6.73
C ILE A 281 -11.18 7.60 -5.89
N LYS A 282 -10.88 6.30 -6.00
CA LYS A 282 -9.74 5.69 -5.31
C LYS A 282 -8.41 6.35 -5.68
N LYS A 283 -8.22 6.70 -6.95
CA LYS A 283 -7.02 7.42 -7.41
C LYS A 283 -6.93 8.83 -6.82
N ILE A 284 -8.05 9.55 -6.72
CA ILE A 284 -8.11 10.90 -6.12
C ILE A 284 -7.82 10.84 -4.61
N LEU A 285 -8.37 9.84 -3.92
CA LEU A 285 -8.19 9.68 -2.48
C LEU A 285 -6.84 9.06 -2.10
N GLY A 286 -6.22 8.27 -2.98
CA GLY A 286 -5.01 7.49 -2.67
C GLY A 286 -5.23 6.34 -1.67
N ILE A 287 -6.45 6.19 -1.14
CA ILE A 287 -6.84 5.17 -0.14
C ILE A 287 -8.11 4.42 -0.53
N GLY A 288 -8.45 3.41 0.27
CA GLY A 288 -9.67 2.63 0.15
C GLY A 288 -9.48 1.29 -0.55
N ILE A 289 -10.38 0.38 -0.21
CA ILE A 289 -10.43 -0.98 -0.74
C ILE A 289 -11.61 -1.04 -1.70
N VAL A 290 -11.35 -1.50 -2.93
CA VAL A 290 -12.41 -1.77 -3.90
C VAL A 290 -12.78 -3.23 -3.77
N SER A 291 -14.07 -3.50 -3.64
CA SER A 291 -14.64 -4.84 -3.58
C SER A 291 -15.80 -4.96 -4.55
N PHE A 292 -15.98 -6.15 -5.12
CA PHE A 292 -17.09 -6.48 -6.00
C PHE A 292 -18.07 -7.36 -5.24
N ARG A 293 -19.36 -7.12 -5.43
CA ARG A 293 -20.44 -7.90 -4.82
C ARG A 293 -21.53 -8.12 -5.85
N LYS A 294 -22.11 -9.32 -5.87
CA LYS A 294 -23.29 -9.63 -6.68
C LYS A 294 -24.52 -9.67 -5.77
N ILE A 295 -25.54 -8.89 -6.08
CA ILE A 295 -26.82 -8.83 -5.35
C ILE A 295 -27.93 -9.07 -6.38
N ASN A 296 -28.72 -10.13 -6.24
CA ASN A 296 -29.84 -10.44 -7.15
C ASN A 296 -29.46 -10.37 -8.63
N GLU A 297 -28.36 -11.03 -9.00
CA GLU A 297 -27.73 -10.99 -10.33
C GLU A 297 -27.11 -9.67 -10.78
N ILE A 298 -27.39 -8.57 -10.08
CA ILE A 298 -26.79 -7.27 -10.33
C ILE A 298 -25.40 -7.23 -9.69
N GLU A 299 -24.39 -6.97 -10.51
CA GLU A 299 -23.04 -6.74 -10.04
C GLU A 299 -22.86 -5.29 -9.58
N MET A 300 -22.36 -5.16 -8.36
CA MET A 300 -22.08 -3.92 -7.65
C MET A 300 -20.59 -3.83 -7.34
N VAL A 301 -20.10 -2.60 -7.30
CA VAL A 301 -18.73 -2.26 -6.95
C VAL A 301 -18.77 -1.26 -5.80
N ALA A 302 -18.02 -1.56 -4.74
CA ALA A 302 -17.95 -0.72 -3.56
C ALA A 302 -16.52 -0.25 -3.31
N LEU A 303 -16.35 1.03 -2.98
CA LEU A 303 -15.14 1.58 -2.39
C LEU A 303 -15.38 1.76 -0.89
N ARG A 304 -14.53 1.16 -0.05
CA ARG A 304 -14.66 1.21 1.41
C ARG A 304 -13.37 1.66 2.08
N ILE A 305 -13.49 2.56 3.04
CA ILE A 305 -12.38 3.10 3.82
C ILE A 305 -12.66 2.80 5.29
N ARG A 306 -11.90 1.85 5.85
CA ARG A 306 -12.06 1.34 7.23
C ARG A 306 -10.88 1.61 8.14
N ASP A 307 -9.73 1.93 7.56
CA ASP A 307 -8.52 2.19 8.34
C ASP A 307 -8.73 3.45 9.18
N LYS A 308 -8.69 3.31 10.51
CA LYS A 308 -8.99 4.41 11.44
C LYS A 308 -8.03 5.58 11.27
N ASN A 309 -6.77 5.34 10.90
CA ASN A 309 -5.80 6.40 10.66
C ASN A 309 -6.17 7.13 9.38
N HIS A 310 -6.43 6.43 8.27
CA HIS A 310 -6.88 7.09 7.04
C HIS A 310 -8.21 7.84 7.21
N LEU A 311 -9.13 7.31 8.01
CA LEU A 311 -10.36 8.01 8.33
C LEU A 311 -10.05 9.32 9.06
N LYS A 312 -9.25 9.28 10.13
CA LYS A 312 -8.91 10.46 10.95
C LYS A 312 -8.04 11.48 10.23
N SER A 313 -6.96 11.03 9.56
CA SER A 313 -5.92 11.92 9.02
C SER A 313 -6.22 12.42 7.61
N PHE A 314 -7.18 11.82 6.90
CA PHE A 314 -7.46 12.17 5.51
C PHE A 314 -8.94 12.35 5.19
N ILE A 315 -9.82 11.44 5.64
CA ILE A 315 -11.26 11.59 5.37
C ILE A 315 -11.90 12.70 6.20
N LEU A 316 -11.68 12.76 7.52
CA LEU A 316 -12.28 13.81 8.34
C LEU A 316 -11.91 15.21 7.84
N PRO A 317 -10.63 15.53 7.52
CA PRO A 317 -10.26 16.82 6.96
C PRO A 317 -11.00 17.21 5.67
N ILE A 318 -11.37 16.25 4.81
CA ILE A 318 -12.14 16.53 3.58
C ILE A 318 -13.52 17.07 3.95
N PHE A 319 -14.23 16.38 4.84
CA PHE A 319 -15.60 16.73 5.24
C PHE A 319 -15.64 17.91 6.23
N GLU A 320 -14.53 18.22 6.90
CA GLU A 320 -14.36 19.45 7.68
C GLU A 320 -14.18 20.67 6.77
N LYS A 321 -13.38 20.53 5.71
CA LYS A 321 -13.15 21.61 4.73
C LYS A 321 -14.35 21.84 3.83
N TYR A 322 -15.06 20.76 3.47
CA TYR A 322 -16.25 20.80 2.61
C TYR A 322 -17.42 20.09 3.30
N PRO A 323 -18.12 20.75 4.24
CA PRO A 323 -19.32 20.21 4.87
C PRO A 323 -20.43 19.84 3.87
N MET A 324 -21.15 18.75 4.17
CA MET A 324 -22.37 18.35 3.46
C MET A 324 -23.54 19.29 3.80
N PHE A 325 -24.51 19.39 2.90
CA PHE A 325 -25.63 20.35 3.03
C PHE A 325 -26.91 19.74 3.60
N SER A 326 -27.13 18.45 3.36
CA SER A 326 -28.28 17.66 3.81
C SER A 326 -28.09 17.10 5.21
N ASN A 327 -29.16 16.50 5.75
CA ASN A 327 -29.16 15.85 7.06
C ASN A 327 -28.18 14.67 7.17
N LYS A 328 -27.60 14.17 6.06
CA LYS A 328 -26.46 13.23 6.10
C LYS A 328 -25.23 13.82 6.83
N GLN A 329 -25.12 15.15 6.93
CA GLN A 329 -24.10 15.80 7.74
C GLN A 329 -24.21 15.43 9.23
N TYR A 330 -25.41 15.21 9.77
CA TYR A 330 -25.55 14.71 11.15
C TYR A 330 -24.97 13.30 11.32
N ASP A 331 -25.13 12.42 10.32
CA ASP A 331 -24.53 11.08 10.34
C ASP A 331 -22.99 11.16 10.32
N TYR A 332 -22.45 12.06 9.50
CA TYR A 332 -21.02 12.36 9.50
C TYR A 332 -20.54 12.89 10.86
N LEU A 333 -21.27 13.83 11.48
CA LEU A 333 -20.90 14.39 12.78
C LEU A 333 -20.92 13.30 13.87
N ARG A 334 -21.93 12.44 13.89
CA ARG A 334 -21.99 11.26 14.78
C ARG A 334 -20.79 10.34 14.55
N PHE A 335 -20.52 10.01 13.29
CA PHE A 335 -19.39 9.18 12.88
C PHE A 335 -18.04 9.77 13.33
N ARG A 336 -17.84 11.07 13.08
CA ARG A 336 -16.63 11.82 13.45
C ARG A 336 -16.41 11.81 14.95
N ASN A 337 -17.42 12.21 15.72
CA ASN A 337 -17.31 12.33 17.17
C ASN A 337 -16.99 10.96 17.80
N ALA A 338 -17.71 9.90 17.39
CA ALA A 338 -17.44 8.55 17.89
C ALA A 338 -16.03 8.04 17.53
N LEU A 339 -15.57 8.31 16.30
CA LEU A 339 -14.24 7.93 15.84
C LEU A 339 -13.12 8.69 16.60
N LEU A 340 -13.30 10.00 16.82
CA LEU A 340 -12.32 10.84 17.52
C LEU A 340 -12.24 10.51 19.01
N SER A 341 -13.38 10.27 19.68
CA SER A 341 -13.43 9.80 21.07
C SER A 341 -12.79 8.43 21.30
N GLY A 342 -12.44 7.71 20.22
CA GLY A 342 -11.73 6.44 20.32
C GLY A 342 -12.62 5.29 20.78
N ILE A 343 -13.95 5.42 20.66
CA ILE A 343 -14.91 4.40 21.09
C ILE A 343 -14.67 3.10 20.30
N ILE A 344 -14.45 2.00 21.04
CA ILE A 344 -14.18 0.68 20.48
C ILE A 344 -15.32 -0.32 20.71
N SER A 345 -16.13 -0.16 21.76
CA SER A 345 -17.27 -1.02 22.07
C SER A 345 -18.59 -0.34 21.71
N LEU A 346 -19.64 -1.12 21.45
CA LEU A 346 -20.98 -0.58 21.23
C LEU A 346 -21.56 0.02 22.51
N GLU A 347 -21.22 -0.54 23.67
CA GLU A 347 -21.71 -0.10 24.99
C GLU A 347 -21.31 1.34 25.32
N ASP A 348 -20.17 1.80 24.78
CA ASP A 348 -19.68 3.17 24.99
C ASP A 348 -20.21 4.15 23.93
N LEU A 349 -20.95 3.68 22.92
CA LEU A 349 -21.47 4.53 21.85
C LEU A 349 -22.74 5.25 22.36
N PRO A 350 -22.76 6.59 22.37
CA PRO A 350 -23.93 7.32 22.84
C PRO A 350 -25.14 7.07 21.96
N ASP A 351 -26.31 7.03 22.61
CA ASP A 351 -27.58 7.05 21.92
C ASP A 351 -27.68 8.30 21.04
N TYR A 352 -28.23 8.10 19.84
CA TYR A 352 -28.29 9.13 18.83
C TYR A 352 -29.61 9.05 18.09
N THR A 353 -30.33 10.16 18.12
CA THR A 353 -31.45 10.45 17.24
C THR A 353 -31.01 11.56 16.28
N ARG A 354 -31.26 11.35 15.00
CA ARG A 354 -30.99 12.38 14.00
C ARG A 354 -31.95 13.56 14.26
N SER A 355 -31.43 14.79 14.26
CA SER A 355 -32.28 15.96 14.31
C SER A 355 -33.06 16.11 13.01
N ASP A 356 -34.33 16.52 13.11
CA ASP A 356 -35.18 16.89 11.97
C ASP A 356 -34.97 18.36 11.56
N GLU A 357 -34.21 19.13 12.34
CA GLU A 357 -33.95 20.54 12.05
C GLU A 357 -33.06 20.69 10.79
N PRO A 358 -33.39 21.66 9.92
CA PRO A 358 -32.58 21.91 8.74
C PRO A 358 -31.24 22.53 9.11
N LEU A 359 -30.15 21.89 8.71
CA LEU A 359 -28.78 22.36 8.96
C LEU A 359 -28.43 23.68 8.27
N ASN A 360 -29.01 23.90 7.10
CA ASN A 360 -28.66 25.02 6.22
C ASN A 360 -29.93 25.67 5.67
N SER A 361 -29.85 26.97 5.39
CA SER A 361 -30.85 27.67 4.58
C SER A 361 -30.51 27.61 3.08
N ILE A 362 -31.50 27.89 2.23
CA ILE A 362 -31.31 27.96 0.78
C ILE A 362 -30.20 28.97 0.41
N GLU A 363 -30.23 30.15 1.02
CA GLU A 363 -29.24 31.21 0.79
C GLU A 363 -27.84 30.79 1.25
N SER A 364 -27.72 30.11 2.39
CA SER A 364 -26.44 29.62 2.91
C SER A 364 -25.79 28.65 1.92
N ILE A 365 -26.56 27.69 1.41
CA ILE A 365 -26.08 26.68 0.45
C ILE A 365 -25.58 27.36 -0.83
N ILE A 366 -26.39 28.24 -1.42
CA ILE A 366 -26.09 28.89 -2.71
C ILE A 366 -24.86 29.79 -2.63
N ASN A 367 -24.69 30.48 -1.51
CA ASN A 367 -23.58 31.41 -1.30
C ASN A 367 -22.28 30.69 -0.91
N THR A 368 -22.30 29.37 -0.73
CA THR A 368 -21.12 28.59 -0.37
C THR A 368 -20.17 28.47 -1.57
N SER A 369 -18.90 28.84 -1.38
CA SER A 369 -17.90 28.97 -2.46
C SER A 369 -17.65 27.69 -3.26
N TYR A 370 -17.78 26.52 -2.63
CA TYR A 370 -17.59 25.21 -3.25
C TYR A 370 -18.88 24.56 -3.76
N PHE A 371 -20.04 25.22 -3.63
CA PHE A 371 -21.35 24.65 -4.01
C PHE A 371 -21.40 24.22 -5.48
N SER A 372 -20.77 24.98 -6.38
CA SER A 372 -20.70 24.65 -7.80
C SER A 372 -19.99 23.31 -8.07
N ALA A 373 -18.87 23.05 -7.40
CA ALA A 373 -18.11 21.81 -7.54
C ALA A 373 -18.82 20.63 -6.86
N TRP A 374 -19.38 20.88 -5.67
CA TRP A 374 -20.22 19.93 -4.96
C TRP A 374 -21.42 19.49 -5.81
N LEU A 375 -22.10 20.43 -6.46
CA LEU A 375 -23.28 20.15 -7.27
C LEU A 375 -22.97 19.25 -8.47
N VAL A 376 -21.78 19.35 -9.07
CA VAL A 376 -21.36 18.40 -10.12
C VAL A 376 -21.24 16.98 -9.56
N GLY A 377 -20.69 16.83 -8.35
CA GLY A 377 -20.61 15.55 -7.65
C GLY A 377 -21.98 14.98 -7.31
N PHE A 378 -22.87 15.83 -6.82
CA PHE A 378 -24.24 15.45 -6.50
C PHE A 378 -25.03 15.04 -7.76
N ILE A 379 -24.81 15.71 -8.89
CA ILE A 379 -25.37 15.31 -10.19
C ILE A 379 -24.81 13.97 -10.68
N GLU A 380 -23.53 13.68 -10.42
CA GLU A 380 -22.95 12.37 -10.76
C GLU A 380 -23.69 11.23 -10.03
N ALA A 381 -24.14 11.46 -8.79
CA ALA A 381 -25.00 10.52 -8.07
C ALA A 381 -26.46 10.57 -8.58
N GLU A 382 -27.17 11.65 -8.25
CA GLU A 382 -28.64 11.73 -8.30
C GLU A 382 -29.20 12.30 -9.61
N GLY A 383 -28.35 12.86 -10.47
CA GLY A 383 -28.77 13.49 -11.72
C GLY A 383 -29.27 12.47 -12.75
N CYS A 384 -30.29 12.80 -13.53
CA CYS A 384 -30.76 11.95 -14.62
C CYS A 384 -30.94 12.79 -15.89
N PHE A 385 -30.27 12.38 -16.97
CA PHE A 385 -30.40 13.01 -18.29
C PHE A 385 -31.18 12.08 -19.21
N SER A 386 -32.30 12.56 -19.74
CA SER A 386 -33.15 11.75 -20.60
C SER A 386 -33.72 12.55 -21.75
N VAL A 387 -34.03 11.84 -22.84
CA VAL A 387 -34.88 12.31 -23.94
C VAL A 387 -35.94 11.26 -24.15
N TYR A 388 -37.20 11.65 -24.18
CA TYR A 388 -38.32 10.73 -24.32
C TYR A 388 -39.42 11.35 -25.18
N LYS A 389 -40.27 10.51 -25.77
CA LYS A 389 -41.49 10.92 -26.48
C LYS A 389 -42.61 11.17 -25.48
N LEU A 390 -43.39 12.25 -25.65
CA LEU A 390 -44.51 12.56 -24.76
C LEU A 390 -45.60 11.49 -24.82
N ASN A 391 -45.98 11.11 -26.04
CA ASN A 391 -46.85 9.97 -26.34
C ASN A 391 -46.09 8.99 -27.25
N LYS A 392 -46.47 7.71 -27.25
CA LYS A 392 -45.80 6.69 -28.08
C LYS A 392 -45.87 7.02 -29.58
N ASP A 393 -47.00 7.58 -30.01
CA ASP A 393 -47.30 7.89 -31.42
C ASP A 393 -46.75 9.26 -31.85
N ASP A 394 -46.31 10.10 -30.90
CA ASP A 394 -45.73 11.39 -31.23
C ASP A 394 -44.25 11.25 -31.60
N ASP A 395 -43.82 11.94 -32.66
CA ASP A 395 -42.40 12.15 -32.96
C ASP A 395 -41.80 13.31 -32.14
N TYR A 396 -42.58 13.87 -31.23
CA TYR A 396 -42.17 14.97 -30.38
C TYR A 396 -41.28 14.52 -29.22
N LEU A 397 -39.99 14.78 -29.35
CA LEU A 397 -38.98 14.46 -28.33
C LEU A 397 -38.81 15.59 -27.31
N ILE A 398 -38.89 15.24 -26.04
CA ILE A 398 -38.68 16.12 -24.89
C ILE A 398 -37.43 15.69 -24.15
N ALA A 399 -36.52 16.62 -23.95
CA ALA A 399 -35.37 16.44 -23.09
C ALA A 399 -35.75 16.79 -21.65
N SER A 400 -35.27 16.01 -20.70
CA SER A 400 -35.41 16.34 -19.29
C SER A 400 -34.12 16.13 -18.51
N PHE A 401 -33.99 16.94 -17.47
CA PHE A 401 -33.03 16.77 -16.41
C PHE A 401 -33.79 16.61 -15.10
N ASP A 402 -33.52 15.53 -14.38
CA ASP A 402 -34.18 15.20 -13.13
C ASP A 402 -33.15 15.08 -12.00
N ILE A 403 -33.51 15.53 -10.81
CA ILE A 403 -32.74 15.28 -9.58
C ILE A 403 -33.72 14.96 -8.44
N ALA A 404 -33.32 14.07 -7.54
CA ALA A 404 -34.16 13.61 -6.45
C ALA A 404 -33.31 13.38 -5.20
N GLN A 405 -33.89 13.63 -4.02
CA GLN A 405 -33.27 13.23 -2.76
C GLN A 405 -34.33 13.08 -1.67
N ARG A 406 -34.17 12.03 -0.85
CA ARG A 406 -34.99 11.84 0.35
C ARG A 406 -34.72 12.93 1.37
N ASP A 407 -35.77 13.51 1.94
CA ASP A 407 -35.70 14.56 2.97
C ASP A 407 -34.86 15.79 2.52
N GLY A 408 -34.84 16.07 1.21
CA GLY A 408 -33.96 17.07 0.59
C GLY A 408 -34.66 18.34 0.12
N ASP A 409 -35.76 18.77 0.74
CA ASP A 409 -36.59 19.87 0.22
C ASP A 409 -35.83 21.19 0.04
N ILE A 410 -35.03 21.57 1.04
CA ILE A 410 -34.18 22.76 1.06
C ILE A 410 -33.06 22.61 0.05
N LEU A 411 -32.41 21.45 -0.01
CA LEU A 411 -31.29 21.21 -0.91
C LEU A 411 -31.73 21.23 -2.38
N ILE A 412 -32.82 20.54 -2.71
CA ILE A 412 -33.39 20.55 -4.06
C ILE A 412 -33.93 21.94 -4.41
N SER A 413 -34.50 22.68 -3.45
CA SER A 413 -34.91 24.08 -3.66
C SER A 413 -33.73 25.02 -3.87
N ALA A 414 -32.60 24.79 -3.20
CA ALA A 414 -31.37 25.53 -3.42
C ALA A 414 -30.80 25.28 -4.82
N ILE A 415 -30.78 24.02 -5.27
CA ILE A 415 -30.39 23.65 -6.65
C ILE A 415 -31.33 24.32 -7.66
N ARG A 416 -32.65 24.29 -7.42
CA ARG A 416 -33.64 24.97 -8.27
C ARG A 416 -33.31 26.45 -8.42
N LYS A 417 -33.08 27.15 -7.31
CA LYS A 417 -32.79 28.59 -7.29
C LYS A 417 -31.44 28.90 -7.93
N TYR A 418 -30.39 28.13 -7.63
CA TYR A 418 -29.05 28.29 -8.19
C TYR A 418 -29.03 28.15 -9.72
N LEU A 419 -29.70 27.12 -10.25
CA LEU A 419 -29.77 26.86 -11.69
C LEU A 419 -30.89 27.66 -12.40
N SER A 420 -31.55 28.56 -11.68
CA SER A 420 -32.64 29.41 -12.20
C SER A 420 -33.74 28.60 -12.88
N PHE A 421 -34.16 27.50 -12.26
CA PHE A 421 -35.27 26.68 -12.73
C PHE A 421 -36.61 27.22 -12.26
N THR A 422 -37.59 27.25 -13.15
CA THR A 422 -38.95 27.74 -12.86
C THR A 422 -39.88 26.66 -12.31
N THR A 423 -39.60 25.38 -12.60
CA THR A 423 -40.43 24.26 -12.13
C THR A 423 -40.39 24.13 -10.61
N LYS A 424 -41.56 23.97 -9.98
CA LYS A 424 -41.65 23.72 -8.53
C LYS A 424 -41.06 22.36 -8.16
N VAL A 425 -40.44 22.29 -6.97
CA VAL A 425 -40.01 21.02 -6.37
C VAL A 425 -41.26 20.27 -5.91
N TYR A 426 -41.32 18.97 -6.18
CA TYR A 426 -42.43 18.12 -5.76
C TYR A 426 -41.95 17.14 -4.69
N LEU A 427 -42.77 16.95 -3.65
CA LEU A 427 -42.53 15.96 -2.61
C LEU A 427 -43.40 14.74 -2.89
N ASP A 428 -42.80 13.55 -2.95
CA ASP A 428 -43.55 12.32 -3.12
C ASP A 428 -44.02 11.70 -1.79
N LYS A 429 -44.78 10.61 -1.88
CA LYS A 429 -45.33 9.90 -0.70
C LYS A 429 -44.27 9.30 0.23
N THR A 430 -43.01 9.22 -0.20
CA THR A 430 -41.88 8.65 0.56
C THR A 430 -40.98 9.73 1.17
N ASN A 431 -41.44 10.99 1.16
CA ASN A 431 -40.69 12.18 1.55
C ASN A 431 -39.47 12.45 0.64
N CYS A 432 -39.53 11.99 -0.62
CA CYS A 432 -38.50 12.27 -1.61
C CYS A 432 -38.84 13.56 -2.36
N SER A 433 -37.96 14.55 -2.18
CA SER A 433 -38.03 15.83 -2.90
C SER A 433 -37.40 15.67 -4.26
N LYS A 434 -38.15 16.05 -5.30
CA LYS A 434 -37.77 15.80 -6.68
C LYS A 434 -37.99 17.04 -7.52
N LEU A 435 -37.13 17.21 -8.52
CA LEU A 435 -37.16 18.33 -9.44
C LEU A 435 -36.90 17.81 -10.84
N LYS A 436 -37.92 17.92 -11.68
CA LYS A 436 -37.90 17.54 -13.09
C LYS A 436 -38.03 18.78 -13.94
N VAL A 437 -37.08 19.02 -14.85
CA VAL A 437 -37.14 20.16 -15.76
C VAL A 437 -37.13 19.72 -17.22
N THR A 438 -38.06 20.28 -18.00
CA THR A 438 -38.28 19.94 -19.42
C THR A 438 -38.29 21.16 -20.34
N SER A 439 -38.26 22.37 -19.77
CA SER A 439 -38.28 23.60 -20.56
C SER A 439 -36.94 23.80 -21.30
N VAL A 440 -36.99 24.37 -22.51
CA VAL A 440 -35.77 24.68 -23.30
C VAL A 440 -34.82 25.56 -22.49
N ARG A 441 -35.35 26.52 -21.73
CA ARG A 441 -34.55 27.40 -20.88
C ARG A 441 -33.86 26.66 -19.73
N SER A 442 -34.57 25.76 -19.05
CA SER A 442 -33.97 24.94 -17.98
C SER A 442 -32.89 24.02 -18.54
N VAL A 443 -33.12 23.42 -19.71
CA VAL A 443 -32.14 22.60 -20.43
C VAL A 443 -30.90 23.41 -20.79
N GLU A 444 -31.08 24.65 -21.28
CA GLU A 444 -29.96 25.56 -21.54
C GLU A 444 -29.17 25.89 -20.26
N ASN A 445 -29.86 26.16 -19.15
CA ASN A 445 -29.22 26.51 -17.88
C ASN A 445 -28.35 25.37 -17.34
N ILE A 446 -28.82 24.12 -17.37
CA ILE A 446 -28.01 22.98 -16.92
C ILE A 446 -26.78 22.75 -17.81
N ILE A 447 -26.92 22.93 -19.14
CA ILE A 447 -25.81 22.83 -20.08
C ILE A 447 -24.76 23.91 -19.79
N LYS A 448 -25.20 25.17 -19.61
CA LYS A 448 -24.32 26.29 -19.27
C LYS A 448 -23.60 26.06 -17.93
N PHE A 449 -24.31 25.57 -16.93
CA PHE A 449 -23.72 25.23 -15.63
C PHE A 449 -22.62 24.17 -15.79
N LEU A 450 -22.91 23.01 -16.38
CA LEU A 450 -21.93 21.93 -16.52
C LEU A 450 -20.75 22.35 -17.42
N GLN A 451 -20.99 23.17 -18.44
CA GLN A 451 -19.92 23.70 -19.30
C GLN A 451 -18.93 24.56 -18.51
N ASN A 452 -19.43 25.42 -17.62
CA ASN A 452 -18.63 26.40 -16.88
C ASN A 452 -18.23 25.93 -15.47
N ALA A 453 -18.67 24.75 -15.05
CA ALA A 453 -18.34 24.22 -13.72
C ALA A 453 -16.82 24.00 -13.56
N PRO A 454 -16.28 24.24 -12.35
CA PRO A 454 -14.84 24.15 -12.08
C PRO A 454 -14.30 22.71 -12.16
N VAL A 455 -15.20 21.73 -12.08
CA VAL A 455 -14.90 20.30 -12.17
C VAL A 455 -15.89 19.64 -13.13
N LYS A 456 -15.50 18.50 -13.70
CA LYS A 456 -16.30 17.78 -14.70
C LYS A 456 -16.80 16.45 -14.12
N LEU A 457 -17.94 15.99 -14.62
CA LEU A 457 -18.43 14.63 -14.38
C LEU A 457 -17.34 13.64 -14.77
N LEU A 458 -17.14 12.60 -13.96
CA LEU A 458 -16.05 11.64 -14.10
C LEU A 458 -16.53 10.23 -14.45
N GLY A 459 -17.78 9.88 -14.14
CA GLY A 459 -18.31 8.53 -14.24
C GLY A 459 -19.17 8.26 -15.47
N ASN A 460 -20.05 7.27 -15.37
CA ASN A 460 -20.99 6.96 -16.44
C ASN A 460 -21.98 8.12 -16.68
N LYS A 461 -22.22 8.99 -15.69
CA LYS A 461 -23.05 10.19 -15.89
C LYS A 461 -22.46 11.13 -16.92
N LYS A 462 -21.12 11.22 -17.04
CA LYS A 462 -20.46 11.96 -18.13
C LYS A 462 -20.89 11.42 -19.49
N LEU A 463 -20.91 10.09 -19.66
CA LEU A 463 -21.32 9.46 -20.91
C LEU A 463 -22.80 9.72 -21.20
N GLN A 464 -23.67 9.58 -20.20
CA GLN A 464 -25.09 9.89 -20.34
C GLN A 464 -25.32 11.33 -20.77
N TYR A 465 -24.61 12.28 -20.14
CA TYR A 465 -24.66 13.70 -20.50
C TYR A 465 -24.17 13.95 -21.93
N LEU A 466 -23.06 13.34 -22.35
CA LEU A 466 -22.54 13.48 -23.72
C LEU A 466 -23.51 12.92 -24.78
N LEU A 467 -24.13 11.77 -24.51
CA LEU A 467 -25.15 11.19 -25.38
C LEU A 467 -26.40 12.06 -25.42
N TRP A 468 -26.78 12.64 -24.28
CA TRP A 468 -27.88 13.59 -24.19
C TRP A 468 -27.61 14.84 -25.05
N LEU A 469 -26.43 15.46 -24.94
CA LEU A 469 -26.03 16.58 -25.82
C LEU A 469 -26.06 16.19 -27.30
N LYS A 470 -25.57 14.98 -27.65
CA LYS A 470 -25.60 14.48 -29.03
C LYS A 470 -27.03 14.35 -29.57
N GLN A 471 -27.99 13.94 -28.74
CA GLN A 471 -29.40 13.86 -29.12
C GLN A 471 -30.03 15.25 -29.27
N LEU A 472 -29.74 16.18 -28.35
CA LEU A 472 -30.26 17.54 -28.42
C LEU A 472 -29.89 18.26 -29.72
N ARG A 473 -28.69 18.00 -30.27
CA ARG A 473 -28.25 18.58 -31.56
C ARG A 473 -29.11 18.12 -32.75
N LYS A 474 -29.82 17.00 -32.63
CA LYS A 474 -30.69 16.46 -33.68
C LYS A 474 -32.13 16.93 -33.58
N ILE A 475 -32.51 17.61 -32.49
CA ILE A 475 -33.88 18.02 -32.22
C ILE A 475 -33.96 19.54 -32.40
N SER A 476 -34.64 19.99 -33.45
CA SER A 476 -34.78 21.42 -33.84
C SER A 476 -35.14 22.32 -32.66
N ARG A 477 -36.08 21.87 -31.82
CA ARG A 477 -36.51 22.56 -30.59
C ARG A 477 -35.35 23.04 -29.70
N TYR A 478 -34.26 22.28 -29.62
CA TYR A 478 -33.09 22.61 -28.80
C TYR A 478 -31.93 23.12 -29.65
N SER A 479 -31.65 22.53 -30.81
CA SER A 479 -30.51 22.92 -31.66
C SER A 479 -30.62 24.33 -32.22
N GLU A 480 -31.83 24.84 -32.48
CA GLU A 480 -32.05 26.21 -32.97
C GLU A 480 -31.99 27.26 -31.85
N LYS A 481 -32.23 26.86 -30.59
CA LYS A 481 -32.38 27.78 -29.45
C LYS A 481 -31.21 27.75 -28.48
N ILE A 482 -30.44 26.68 -28.46
CA ILE A 482 -29.34 26.45 -27.52
C ILE A 482 -28.06 26.26 -28.32
N LYS A 483 -27.01 27.02 -27.97
CA LYS A 483 -25.65 26.74 -28.44
C LYS A 483 -25.10 25.51 -27.73
N ILE A 484 -25.44 24.33 -28.22
CA ILE A 484 -25.05 23.06 -27.61
C ILE A 484 -23.54 22.85 -27.83
N PRO A 485 -22.72 22.73 -26.76
CA PRO A 485 -21.28 22.61 -26.89
C PRO A 485 -20.93 21.30 -27.61
N SER A 486 -19.90 21.30 -28.47
CA SER A 486 -19.40 20.11 -29.17
C SER A 486 -18.63 19.16 -28.23
N ASN A 487 -17.90 19.73 -27.28
CA ASN A 487 -17.00 19.06 -26.34
C ASN A 487 -17.42 19.32 -24.88
N TYR A 488 -17.00 18.47 -23.95
CA TYR A 488 -17.28 18.58 -22.51
C TYR A 488 -16.05 18.36 -21.62
#